data_AF-A0A210R492-F1
#
_entry.id   AF-A0A210R492-F1
#
_cell.length_a   1.000
_cell.length_b   1.000
_cell.length_c   1.000
_cell.angle_alpha   90.00
_cell.angle_beta   90.00
_cell.angle_gamma   90.00
#
_symmetry.space_group_name_H-M   'P 1'
#
loop_
_entity.id
_entity.type
_entity.pdbx_description
1 polymer ?
#
loop_
_entity_poly.entity_id
_entity_poly.type
_entity_poly.pdbx_seq_one_letter_code
_entity_poly.pdbx_strand_id
1 'polypeptide(L)'
;MALLQKMGWKLGTGLGKNNEGSLEPLKLDIKTDRKGLTSQEEHSKKGRGHHGGKGHGGGAGGGGGGIVTHDLSSKHPVSALMELCNKRRWGPPDFQLVHESGPDHKKHFLFKVIINGNSYQPSVASNNKKMAKASTAAACLQELGLIPRT
;
A
#
# COMPACT_ATOMS: atom_id res chain seq x y z
N MET A 1 -4.95 -25.47 33.31
CA MET A 1 -3.64 -25.58 33.98
C MET A 1 -3.06 -27.00 34.00
N ALA A 2 -3.86 -28.06 33.82
CA ALA A 2 -3.38 -29.45 33.90
C ALA A 2 -2.22 -29.80 32.96
N LEU A 3 -2.17 -29.23 31.75
CA LEU A 3 -1.06 -29.45 30.80
C LEU A 3 0.27 -28.90 31.33
N LEU A 4 0.27 -27.68 31.86
CA LEU A 4 1.48 -27.04 32.41
C LEU A 4 2.00 -27.83 33.60
N GLN A 5 1.10 -28.27 34.49
CA GLN A 5 1.44 -29.13 35.63
C GLN A 5 2.00 -30.48 35.22
N LYS A 6 1.43 -31.10 34.18
CA LYS A 6 1.96 -32.35 33.60
C LYS A 6 3.39 -32.18 33.03
N MET A 7 3.71 -30.99 32.53
CA MET A 7 5.03 -30.65 31.99
C MET A 7 5.97 -30.07 33.07
N GLY A 8 5.63 -30.21 34.35
CA GLY A 8 6.51 -29.87 35.48
C GLY A 8 6.34 -28.46 36.05
N TRP A 9 5.45 -27.64 35.50
CA TRP A 9 5.18 -26.29 36.01
C TRP A 9 4.32 -26.35 37.29
N LYS A 10 4.73 -25.62 38.35
CA LYS A 10 4.03 -25.56 39.63
C LYS A 10 3.51 -24.16 39.89
N LEU A 11 2.47 -24.05 40.73
CA LEU A 11 1.96 -22.75 41.16
C LEU A 11 3.10 -21.98 41.86
N GLY A 12 3.44 -20.79 41.36
CA GLY A 12 4.54 -19.97 41.89
C GLY A 12 5.92 -20.19 41.24
N THR A 13 6.04 -21.07 40.22
CA THR A 13 7.28 -21.19 39.43
C THR A 13 7.18 -20.45 38.10
N GLY A 14 8.29 -19.83 37.67
CA GLY A 14 8.36 -19.14 36.39
C GLY A 14 8.17 -20.10 35.21
N LEU A 15 7.56 -19.63 34.12
CA LEU A 15 7.33 -20.47 32.95
C LEU A 15 8.63 -20.61 32.13
N GLY A 16 9.19 -21.82 32.01
CA GLY A 16 10.39 -22.06 31.19
C GLY A 16 11.15 -23.33 31.60
N LYS A 17 12.13 -23.75 30.80
CA LYS A 17 12.90 -25.00 31.01
C LYS A 17 13.59 -25.06 32.38
N ASN A 18 14.00 -23.90 32.91
CA ASN A 18 14.70 -23.78 34.19
C ASN A 18 13.86 -23.06 35.27
N ASN A 19 12.54 -22.92 35.10
CA ASN A 19 11.66 -22.14 35.97
C ASN A 19 11.99 -20.62 36.06
N GLU A 20 12.70 -20.08 35.06
CA GLU A 20 13.20 -18.69 35.04
C GLU A 20 12.21 -17.67 34.45
N GLY A 21 11.04 -18.11 33.98
CA GLY A 21 10.07 -17.21 33.35
C GLY A 21 9.49 -16.19 34.32
N SER A 22 8.96 -15.10 33.76
CA SER A 22 8.29 -14.06 34.56
C SER A 22 7.14 -14.66 35.37
N LEU A 23 7.20 -14.48 36.70
CA LEU A 23 6.11 -14.78 37.62
C LEU A 23 5.01 -13.73 37.54
N GLU A 24 5.40 -12.50 37.24
CA GLU A 24 4.47 -11.39 37.11
C GLU A 24 3.78 -11.44 35.75
N PRO A 25 2.45 -11.26 35.72
CA PRO A 25 1.71 -11.07 34.48
C PRO A 25 2.30 -9.92 33.67
N LEU A 26 2.49 -10.13 32.37
CA LEU A 26 2.93 -9.08 31.47
C LEU A 26 1.91 -7.93 31.51
N LYS A 27 2.38 -6.74 31.89
CA LYS A 27 1.55 -5.54 31.86
C LYS A 27 1.29 -5.18 30.39
N LEU A 28 0.01 -5.11 30.02
CA LEU A 28 -0.39 -4.65 28.69
C LEU A 28 -0.21 -3.13 28.66
N ASP A 29 0.81 -2.68 27.94
CA ASP A 29 0.95 -1.26 27.63
C ASP A 29 -0.05 -0.90 26.51
N ILE A 30 -1.19 -0.33 26.91
CA ILE A 30 -2.23 0.08 25.98
C ILE A 30 -1.75 1.37 25.31
N LYS A 31 -1.10 1.20 24.17
CA LYS A 31 -0.76 2.31 23.28
C LYS A 31 -2.04 3.03 22.85
N THR A 32 -2.24 4.25 23.34
CA THR A 32 -3.35 5.13 22.95
C THR A 32 -3.06 5.90 21.66
N ASP A 33 -1.83 5.83 21.16
CA ASP A 33 -1.41 6.47 19.93
C ASP A 33 -1.79 5.66 18.69
N ARG A 34 -1.99 6.36 17.57
CA ARG A 34 -2.26 5.73 16.26
C ARG A 34 -1.00 5.21 15.55
N LYS A 35 0.19 5.23 16.18
CA LYS A 35 1.41 4.71 15.54
C LYS A 35 1.50 3.21 15.78
N GLY A 36 1.75 2.45 14.71
CA GLY A 36 1.96 1.00 14.79
C GLY A 36 3.12 0.64 15.74
N LEU A 37 3.10 -0.58 16.27
CA LEU A 37 4.28 -1.14 16.93
C LEU A 37 5.30 -1.52 15.85
N THR A 38 6.48 -0.91 15.91
CA THR A 38 7.65 -1.33 15.11
C THR A 38 8.74 -1.77 16.09
N SER A 39 9.39 -2.89 15.80
CA SER A 39 10.51 -3.41 16.59
C SER A 39 11.75 -2.53 16.34
N GLN A 40 12.48 -2.14 17.40
CA GLN A 40 13.60 -1.19 17.32
C GLN A 40 14.82 -1.68 16.52
N GLU A 41 14.92 -2.97 16.15
CA GLU A 41 16.15 -3.54 15.58
C GLU A 41 16.27 -3.51 14.04
N GLU A 42 15.32 -2.97 13.28
CA GLU A 42 15.45 -2.96 11.81
C GLU A 42 16.04 -1.65 11.27
N HIS A 43 17.35 -1.46 11.47
CA HIS A 43 18.19 -0.62 10.62
C HIS A 43 19.25 -1.47 9.90
N SER A 44 18.85 -2.17 8.84
CA SER A 44 19.77 -2.43 7.72
C SER A 44 19.08 -2.83 6.42
N LYS A 45 19.73 -2.48 5.33
CA LYS A 45 19.18 -2.35 3.98
C LYS A 45 18.89 -3.68 3.27
N LYS A 46 17.78 -3.67 2.51
CA LYS A 46 17.55 -4.26 1.16
C LYS A 46 17.23 -5.77 1.05
N GLY A 47 16.04 -6.08 0.52
CA GLY A 47 15.83 -7.27 -0.33
C GLY A 47 14.45 -7.96 -0.28
N ARG A 48 13.59 -7.66 -1.27
CA ARG A 48 12.61 -8.53 -1.96
C ARG A 48 11.65 -9.44 -1.13
N GLY A 49 10.35 -9.16 -1.24
CA GLY A 49 9.35 -10.18 -1.63
C GLY A 49 8.18 -10.51 -0.67
N HIS A 50 6.99 -9.99 -0.99
CA HIS A 50 5.67 -10.67 -1.05
C HIS A 50 4.92 -11.18 0.22
N HIS A 51 3.86 -10.46 0.64
CA HIS A 51 2.42 -10.84 0.64
C HIS A 51 1.63 -9.74 1.38
N GLY A 52 0.58 -9.13 0.81
CA GLY A 52 -0.79 -9.61 0.93
C GLY A 52 -1.52 -8.88 2.09
N GLY A 53 -2.31 -7.85 1.79
CA GLY A 53 -3.03 -7.11 2.85
C GLY A 53 -3.89 -5.95 2.35
N LYS A 54 -5.18 -6.20 2.34
CA LYS A 54 -6.33 -5.35 1.99
C LYS A 54 -6.37 -4.04 2.80
N GLY A 55 -6.78 -2.93 2.18
CA GLY A 55 -7.15 -1.69 2.86
C GLY A 55 -7.90 -0.72 1.94
N HIS A 56 -9.22 -0.75 2.04
CA HIS A 56 -10.13 0.29 1.52
C HIS A 56 -10.34 1.37 2.59
N GLY A 57 -10.64 2.60 2.16
CA GLY A 57 -11.12 3.71 2.99
C GLY A 57 -9.98 4.56 3.55
N GLY A 58 -9.89 5.87 3.34
CA GLY A 58 -10.95 6.87 3.22
C GLY A 58 -10.86 7.78 4.44
N GLY A 59 -10.75 9.10 4.24
CA GLY A 59 -10.99 10.07 5.32
C GLY A 59 -9.98 11.21 5.44
N ALA A 60 -10.28 12.29 4.71
CA ALA A 60 -10.35 13.70 5.14
C ALA A 60 -9.42 14.26 6.24
N GLY A 61 -8.93 15.48 5.94
CA GLY A 61 -8.29 16.43 6.86
C GLY A 61 -7.01 16.95 6.19
N GLY A 62 -6.96 18.11 5.56
CA GLY A 62 -7.48 19.41 5.98
C GLY A 62 -6.26 20.31 6.23
N GLY A 63 -6.13 21.40 5.50
CA GLY A 63 -5.11 22.42 5.80
C GLY A 63 -4.40 23.00 4.59
N GLY A 64 -4.92 24.14 4.11
CA GLY A 64 -4.15 25.36 3.86
C GLY A 64 -2.90 25.31 2.97
N GLY A 65 -3.01 26.01 1.83
CA GLY A 65 -1.97 26.92 1.37
C GLY A 65 -0.86 26.32 0.49
N GLY A 66 -0.55 27.03 -0.59
CA GLY A 66 0.75 26.92 -1.24
C GLY A 66 0.75 26.15 -2.56
N ILE A 67 0.89 26.91 -3.63
CA ILE A 67 1.25 26.48 -4.97
C ILE A 67 2.56 25.67 -4.94
N VAL A 68 2.57 24.46 -5.51
CA VAL A 68 3.66 24.01 -6.41
C VAL A 68 3.08 23.06 -7.45
N THR A 69 3.15 23.46 -8.71
CA THR A 69 2.92 22.60 -9.89
C THR A 69 4.16 21.77 -10.26
N HIS A 70 5.13 21.65 -9.36
CA HIS A 70 6.37 20.95 -9.63
C HIS A 70 6.38 19.57 -9.00
N ASP A 71 6.46 18.59 -9.89
CA ASP A 71 6.81 17.20 -9.64
C ASP A 71 5.70 16.24 -9.19
N LEU A 72 4.71 16.07 -10.07
CA LEU A 72 3.86 14.87 -10.05
C LEU A 72 4.65 13.58 -10.36
N SER A 73 5.96 13.66 -10.67
CA SER A 73 6.81 12.49 -10.93
C SER A 73 7.34 11.82 -9.65
N SER A 74 7.43 12.52 -8.52
CA SER A 74 7.79 11.92 -7.21
C SER A 74 6.64 11.21 -6.51
N LYS A 75 5.39 11.48 -6.92
CA LYS A 75 4.20 10.80 -6.38
C LYS A 75 3.85 9.56 -7.20
N HIS A 76 3.17 8.61 -6.56
CA HIS A 76 2.59 7.47 -7.29
C HIS A 76 1.58 8.00 -8.34
N PRO A 77 1.68 7.60 -9.62
CA PRO A 77 0.95 8.23 -10.72
C PRO A 77 -0.57 8.12 -10.57
N VAL A 78 -1.07 7.04 -9.96
CA VAL A 78 -2.52 6.90 -9.66
C VAL A 78 -2.99 7.96 -8.65
N SER A 79 -2.19 8.26 -7.64
CA SER A 79 -2.54 9.27 -6.62
C SER A 79 -2.46 10.67 -7.22
N ALA A 80 -1.41 10.95 -8.01
CA ALA A 80 -1.27 12.19 -8.76
C ALA A 80 -2.48 12.44 -9.69
N LEU A 81 -2.94 11.40 -10.39
CA LEU A 81 -4.12 11.47 -11.24
C LEU A 81 -5.40 11.74 -10.45
N MET A 82 -5.57 11.08 -9.31
CA MET A 82 -6.76 11.27 -8.46
C MET A 82 -6.81 12.69 -7.87
N GLU A 83 -5.67 13.22 -7.42
CA GLU A 83 -5.54 14.61 -6.98
C GLU A 83 -5.89 15.57 -8.12
N LEU A 84 -5.45 15.29 -9.35
CA LEU A 84 -5.75 16.09 -10.54
C LEU A 84 -7.25 16.13 -10.84
N CYS A 85 -7.92 14.97 -10.86
CA CYS A 85 -9.36 14.89 -11.08
C CYS A 85 -10.12 15.75 -10.06
N ASN A 86 -9.77 15.60 -8.78
CA ASN A 86 -10.38 16.39 -7.70
C ASN A 86 -10.15 17.90 -7.87
N LYS A 87 -8.92 18.30 -8.24
CA LYS A 87 -8.55 19.70 -8.48
C LYS A 87 -9.34 20.30 -9.66
N ARG A 88 -9.58 19.52 -10.70
CA ARG A 88 -10.29 19.95 -11.92
C ARG A 88 -11.80 19.72 -11.89
N ARG A 89 -12.34 19.18 -10.78
CA ARG A 89 -13.76 18.78 -10.64
C ARG A 89 -14.21 17.78 -11.71
N TRP A 90 -13.27 17.05 -12.28
CA TRP A 90 -13.55 15.90 -13.11
C TRP A 90 -13.84 14.75 -12.14
N GLY A 91 -14.93 14.01 -12.34
CA GLY A 91 -15.31 12.91 -11.45
C GLY A 91 -14.19 11.88 -11.22
N PRO A 92 -14.40 10.90 -10.34
CA PRO A 92 -13.39 9.90 -10.05
C PRO A 92 -12.91 9.21 -11.35
N PRO A 93 -11.60 9.01 -11.55
CA PRO A 93 -11.08 8.34 -12.74
C PRO A 93 -11.55 6.89 -12.77
N ASP A 94 -12.15 6.47 -13.88
CA ASP A 94 -12.62 5.10 -14.06
C ASP A 94 -11.56 4.24 -14.75
N PHE A 95 -11.14 3.15 -14.11
CA PHE A 95 -10.10 2.25 -14.62
C PHE A 95 -10.73 0.95 -15.13
N GLN A 96 -10.64 0.73 -16.43
CA GLN A 96 -11.19 -0.46 -17.08
C GLN A 96 -10.06 -1.37 -17.58
N LEU A 97 -10.18 -2.67 -17.34
CA LEU A 97 -9.29 -3.67 -17.90
C LEU A 97 -9.64 -3.86 -19.39
N VAL A 98 -8.66 -3.67 -20.26
CA VAL A 98 -8.83 -3.78 -21.73
C VAL A 98 -8.36 -5.13 -22.23
N HIS A 99 -7.20 -5.58 -21.75
CA HIS A 99 -6.60 -6.83 -22.20
C HIS A 99 -5.92 -7.55 -21.04
N GLU A 100 -6.08 -8.87 -20.99
CA GLU A 100 -5.31 -9.78 -20.14
C GLU A 100 -4.77 -10.90 -21.04
N SER A 101 -3.45 -11.09 -21.05
CA SER A 101 -2.77 -12.12 -21.86
C SER A 101 -1.68 -12.84 -21.08
N GLY A 102 -1.22 -13.96 -21.63
CA GLY A 102 -0.08 -14.71 -21.11
C GLY A 102 -0.46 -15.80 -20.12
N PRO A 103 0.47 -16.73 -19.83
CA PRO A 103 0.24 -17.83 -18.90
C PRO A 103 0.15 -17.32 -17.46
N ASP A 104 -0.39 -18.11 -16.54
CA ASP A 104 -0.62 -17.69 -15.14
C ASP A 104 0.64 -17.18 -14.43
N HIS A 105 1.82 -17.69 -14.79
CA HIS A 105 3.11 -17.27 -14.25
C HIS A 105 3.75 -16.06 -14.97
N LYS A 106 3.15 -15.56 -16.07
CA LYS A 106 3.64 -14.43 -16.88
C LYS A 106 2.48 -13.68 -17.53
N LYS A 107 1.54 -13.21 -16.69
CA LYS A 107 0.40 -12.42 -17.14
C LYS A 107 0.81 -11.01 -17.55
N HIS A 108 0.12 -10.47 -18.54
CA HIS A 108 0.22 -9.10 -19.01
C HIS A 108 -1.17 -8.46 -18.96
N PHE A 109 -1.25 -7.25 -18.42
CA PHE A 109 -2.48 -6.50 -18.23
C PHE A 109 -2.39 -5.14 -18.90
N LEU A 110 -3.41 -4.81 -19.67
CA LEU A 110 -3.61 -3.50 -20.28
C LEU A 110 -4.85 -2.86 -19.67
N PHE A 111 -4.69 -1.64 -19.17
CA PHE A 111 -5.79 -0.86 -18.60
C PHE A 111 -5.99 0.41 -19.43
N LYS A 112 -7.22 0.92 -19.43
CA LYS A 112 -7.56 2.28 -19.87
C LYS A 112 -8.15 3.06 -18.70
N VAL A 113 -7.94 4.36 -18.69
CA VAL A 113 -8.56 5.26 -17.72
C VAL A 113 -9.46 6.25 -18.45
N ILE A 114 -10.67 6.45 -17.93
CA ILE A 114 -11.65 7.40 -18.48
C ILE A 114 -11.79 8.56 -17.50
N ILE A 115 -11.54 9.78 -17.98
CA ILE A 115 -11.60 11.02 -17.20
C ILE A 115 -12.23 12.10 -18.06
N ASN A 116 -13.26 12.76 -17.52
CA ASN A 116 -13.96 13.84 -18.21
C ASN A 116 -14.46 13.45 -19.62
N GLY A 117 -14.90 12.20 -19.80
CA GLY A 117 -15.33 11.66 -21.10
C GLY A 117 -14.20 11.22 -22.04
N ASN A 118 -12.94 11.53 -21.72
CA ASN A 118 -11.79 11.14 -22.53
C ASN A 118 -11.17 9.84 -22.01
N SER A 119 -10.84 8.92 -22.92
CA SER A 119 -10.19 7.66 -22.59
C SER A 119 -8.70 7.70 -22.91
N TYR A 120 -7.87 7.28 -21.97
CA TYR A 120 -6.42 7.23 -22.11
C TYR A 120 -5.93 5.81 -21.87
N GLN A 121 -5.10 5.31 -22.77
CA GLN A 121 -4.57 3.95 -22.74
C GLN A 121 -3.10 3.94 -23.14
N PRO A 122 -2.20 3.29 -22.37
CA PRO A 122 -0.82 3.11 -22.79
C PRO A 122 -0.72 2.09 -23.93
N SER A 123 0.34 2.14 -24.71
CA SER A 123 0.62 1.15 -25.76
C SER A 123 1.18 -0.18 -25.23
N VAL A 124 1.76 -0.16 -24.02
CA VAL A 124 2.48 -1.30 -23.44
C VAL A 124 1.69 -1.94 -22.31
N ALA A 125 1.50 -3.25 -22.38
CA ALA A 125 0.91 -4.04 -21.29
C ALA A 125 1.93 -4.30 -20.17
N SER A 126 1.48 -4.26 -18.92
CA SER A 126 2.33 -4.48 -17.74
C SER A 126 2.16 -5.88 -17.15
N ASN A 127 3.20 -6.40 -16.51
CA ASN A 127 3.19 -7.75 -15.94
C ASN A 127 2.37 -7.90 -14.64
N ASN A 128 1.81 -6.82 -14.11
CA ASN A 128 0.97 -6.86 -12.92
C ASN A 128 -0.11 -5.78 -12.95
N LYS A 129 -1.26 -6.05 -12.31
CA LYS A 129 -2.43 -5.15 -12.33
C LYS A 129 -2.14 -3.78 -11.70
N LYS A 130 -1.24 -3.71 -10.70
CA LYS A 130 -0.91 -2.46 -9.99
C LYS A 130 -0.08 -1.52 -10.87
N MET A 131 0.96 -2.04 -11.51
CA MET A 131 1.80 -1.35 -12.49
C MET A 131 1.01 -1.01 -13.75
N ALA A 132 0.10 -1.88 -14.20
CA ALA A 132 -0.76 -1.56 -15.34
C ALA A 132 -1.60 -0.31 -15.09
N LYS A 133 -2.23 -0.20 -13.90
CA LYS A 133 -2.97 1.00 -13.48
C LYS A 133 -2.05 2.21 -13.33
N ALA A 134 -0.87 2.04 -12.73
CA ALA A 134 0.12 3.11 -12.58
C ALA A 134 0.62 3.64 -13.93
N SER A 135 0.95 2.76 -14.86
CA SER A 135 1.36 3.09 -16.22
C SER A 135 0.24 3.77 -17.00
N THR A 136 -1.01 3.33 -16.81
CA THR A 136 -2.18 3.97 -17.43
C THR A 136 -2.38 5.39 -16.91
N ALA A 137 -2.25 5.58 -15.60
CA ALA A 137 -2.32 6.89 -14.97
C ALA A 137 -1.18 7.81 -15.44
N ALA A 138 0.05 7.28 -15.52
CA ALA A 138 1.20 8.01 -16.05
C ALA A 138 0.98 8.44 -17.51
N ALA A 139 0.52 7.52 -18.37
CA ALA A 139 0.19 7.86 -19.75
C ALA A 139 -0.87 8.97 -19.84
N CYS A 140 -1.91 8.92 -19.00
CA CYS A 140 -2.90 9.99 -18.92
C CYS A 140 -2.27 11.33 -18.48
N LEU A 141 -1.41 11.33 -17.45
CA LEU A 141 -0.71 12.54 -17.02
C LEU A 141 0.25 13.09 -18.10
N GLN A 142 0.88 12.22 -18.89
CA GLN A 142 1.71 12.61 -20.04
C GLN A 142 0.87 13.25 -21.15
N GLU A 143 -0.27 12.66 -21.50
CA GLU A 143 -1.21 13.22 -22.50
C GLU A 143 -1.77 14.57 -22.05
N LEU A 144 -1.96 14.77 -20.73
CA LEU A 144 -2.38 16.04 -20.15
C LEU A 144 -1.24 17.07 -20.00
N GLY A 145 -0.01 16.74 -20.42
CA GLY A 145 1.15 17.63 -20.36
C GLY A 145 1.68 17.90 -18.95
N LEU A 146 1.39 17.01 -17.99
CA LEU A 146 1.74 17.19 -16.58
C LEU A 146 3.05 16.51 -16.18
N ILE A 147 3.49 15.53 -16.96
CA ILE A 147 4.78 14.84 -16.80
C ILE A 147 5.42 14.62 -18.18
N PRO A 148 6.76 14.61 -18.29
CA PRO A 148 7.43 14.38 -19.56
C PRO A 148 7.18 12.97 -20.10
N ARG A 149 7.10 12.84 -21.43
CA ARG A 149 7.26 11.56 -22.14
C ARG A 149 8.75 11.26 -22.20
N THR A 150 9.24 10.48 -21.24
CA THR A 150 10.58 9.89 -21.28
C THR A 150 10.64 8.70 -22.22
#